data_AF-A0A074RGT7-F1
#
_entry.id   AF-A0A074RGT7-F1
#
_cell.length_a   1.000
_cell.length_b   1.000
_cell.length_c   1.000
_cell.angle_alpha   90.00
_cell.angle_beta   90.00
_cell.angle_gamma   90.00
#
_symmetry.space_group_name_H-M   'P 1'
#
loop_
_entity.id
_entity.type
_entity.pdbx_description
1 polymer ?
#
loop_
_entity_poly.entity_id
_entity_poly.type
_entity_poly.pdbx_seq_one_letter_code
_entity_poly.pdbx_strand_id
1 'polypeptide(L)'
;MIQLQAIKEASEQLHTAWEHYLQACSDLDNIIWQRETYYDPSRGFLQYIDDELARLSRYEENAHRAQRTLKRAHQRASYLAPIHSLPSEILLCIFYVLLAGPCSLGQLNYETPVPQNQKPGPITQVCSRWRNIATSSPFLWTHVDIPLTQPSAPRLLSRAKLHVQQSANLPLELHVYSAGDNNSQTGYTPVIQLLETVAGQARTLNFTLNYYDYAPFHLAILPVFLSDCSIEIFNRLVTSSYPCSCSPYLLSELGDFDEDQESSSNGASQVEKYSSGLSALDPKG
;
A
#
# COMPACT_ATOMS: atom_id res chain seq x y z
N MET A 1 -12.28 -14.63 36.16
CA MET A 1 -13.68 -14.16 36.33
C MET A 1 -13.76 -12.93 37.23
N ILE A 2 -13.17 -12.96 38.45
CA ILE A 2 -13.20 -11.85 39.43
C ILE A 2 -12.63 -10.52 38.90
N GLN A 3 -11.53 -10.54 38.14
CA GLN A 3 -10.92 -9.30 37.62
C GLN A 3 -11.70 -8.62 36.48
N LEU A 4 -12.53 -9.37 35.73
CA LEU A 4 -13.31 -8.81 34.62
C LEU A 4 -14.49 -8.00 35.15
N GLN A 5 -15.11 -8.48 36.22
CA GLN A 5 -16.22 -7.82 36.90
C GLN A 5 -15.77 -6.50 37.54
N ALA A 6 -14.62 -6.48 38.20
CA ALA A 6 -14.05 -5.27 38.80
C ALA A 6 -13.76 -4.17 37.77
N ILE A 7 -13.28 -4.52 36.56
CA ILE A 7 -13.08 -3.56 35.47
C ILE A 7 -14.42 -3.00 34.98
N LYS A 8 -15.44 -3.87 34.87
CA LYS A 8 -16.77 -3.47 34.41
C LYS A 8 -17.41 -2.48 35.38
N GLU A 9 -17.36 -2.78 36.68
CA GLU A 9 -17.85 -1.91 37.74
C GLU A 9 -17.12 -0.55 37.78
N ALA A 10 -15.78 -0.55 37.66
CA ALA A 10 -14.99 0.67 37.60
C ALA A 10 -15.31 1.52 36.36
N SER A 11 -15.59 0.87 35.22
CA SER A 11 -15.98 1.56 33.97
C SER A 11 -17.33 2.25 34.10
N GLU A 12 -18.32 1.61 34.70
CA GLU A 12 -19.64 2.20 34.94
C GLU A 12 -19.55 3.40 35.89
N GLN A 13 -18.80 3.26 36.99
CA GLN A 13 -18.59 4.38 37.93
C GLN A 13 -17.90 5.57 37.27
N LEU A 14 -16.89 5.31 36.43
CA LEU A 14 -16.22 6.36 35.68
C LEU A 14 -17.17 7.07 34.72
N HIS A 15 -18.02 6.31 34.01
CA HIS A 15 -18.99 6.86 33.09
C HIS A 15 -20.00 7.77 33.81
N THR A 16 -20.60 7.30 34.91
CA THR A 16 -21.52 8.11 35.72
C THR A 16 -20.86 9.38 36.28
N ALA A 17 -19.64 9.28 36.80
CA ALA A 17 -18.91 10.43 37.30
C ALA A 17 -18.59 11.45 36.21
N TRP A 18 -18.28 10.98 34.99
CA TRP A 18 -18.00 11.84 33.84
C TRP A 18 -19.26 12.59 33.36
N GLU A 19 -20.40 11.91 33.28
CA GLU A 19 -21.68 12.56 32.94
C GLU A 19 -22.06 13.65 33.96
N HIS A 20 -21.91 13.36 35.26
CA HIS A 20 -22.14 14.38 36.30
C HIS A 20 -21.19 15.57 36.17
N TYR A 21 -19.92 15.33 35.82
CA TYR A 21 -18.94 16.38 35.58
C TYR A 21 -19.33 17.26 34.38
N LEU A 22 -19.74 16.64 33.26
CA LEU A 22 -20.21 17.37 32.08
C LEU A 22 -21.47 18.21 32.37
N GLN A 23 -22.39 17.67 33.18
CA GLN A 23 -23.57 18.42 33.62
C GLN A 23 -23.17 19.63 34.45
N ALA A 24 -22.25 19.48 35.41
CA ALA A 24 -21.78 20.59 36.23
C ALA A 24 -21.07 21.68 35.39
N CYS A 25 -20.28 21.29 34.37
CA CYS A 25 -19.69 22.25 33.43
C CYS A 25 -20.76 23.01 32.63
N SER A 26 -21.81 22.31 32.18
CA SER A 26 -22.91 22.92 31.42
C SER A 26 -23.74 23.87 32.30
N ASP A 27 -23.98 23.51 33.55
CA ASP A 27 -24.66 24.36 34.53
C ASP A 27 -23.83 25.62 34.80
N LEU A 28 -22.50 25.48 34.93
CA LEU A 28 -21.59 26.60 35.11
C LEU A 28 -21.57 27.55 33.89
N ASP A 29 -21.54 27.01 32.67
CA ASP A 29 -21.62 27.80 31.44
C ASP A 29 -22.95 28.55 31.34
N ASN A 30 -24.07 27.87 31.62
CA ASN A 30 -25.40 28.49 31.65
C ASN A 30 -25.50 29.64 32.66
N ILE A 31 -24.88 29.51 33.85
CA ILE A 31 -24.83 30.58 34.86
C ILE A 31 -24.05 31.79 34.33
N ILE A 32 -22.96 31.57 33.58
CA ILE A 32 -22.17 32.65 32.97
C ILE A 32 -22.99 33.37 31.90
N TRP A 33 -23.66 32.63 31.01
CA TRP A 33 -24.53 33.19 29.97
C TRP A 33 -25.73 33.96 30.52
N GLN A 34 -26.36 33.48 31.60
CA GLN A 34 -27.51 34.17 32.22
C GLN A 34 -27.11 35.45 33.00
N ARG A 35 -25.83 35.61 33.35
CA ARG A 35 -25.31 36.75 34.13
C ARG A 35 -24.80 37.92 33.28
N GLU A 36 -25.15 38.00 31.99
CA GLU A 36 -24.78 39.09 31.06
C GLU A 36 -25.19 40.53 31.48
N THR A 37 -25.73 40.74 32.69
CA THR A 37 -25.93 42.08 33.28
C THR A 37 -24.82 42.40 34.30
N TYR A 38 -23.75 43.03 33.82
CA TYR A 38 -22.80 43.88 34.58
C TYR A 38 -22.19 43.27 35.87
N TYR A 39 -21.61 42.07 35.80
CA TYR A 39 -20.75 41.55 36.87
C TYR A 39 -19.34 41.28 36.34
N ASP A 40 -18.34 41.96 36.90
CA ASP A 40 -16.93 41.65 36.69
C ASP A 40 -16.60 40.34 37.45
N PRO A 41 -16.28 39.23 36.75
CA PRO A 41 -15.98 37.96 37.41
C PRO A 41 -14.75 38.13 38.32
N SER A 42 -14.93 37.86 39.61
CA SER A 42 -13.85 37.97 40.59
C SER A 42 -12.62 37.16 40.16
N ARG A 43 -11.41 37.68 40.38
CA ARG A 43 -10.15 36.98 40.04
C ARG A 43 -10.09 35.53 40.57
N GLY A 44 -10.71 35.25 41.72
CA GLY A 44 -10.77 33.90 42.29
C GLY A 44 -11.62 32.93 41.46
N PHE A 45 -12.63 33.41 40.74
CA PHE A 45 -13.44 32.59 39.83
C PHE A 45 -12.68 32.22 38.55
N LEU A 46 -11.94 33.17 37.97
CA LEU A 46 -11.08 32.90 36.82
C LEU A 46 -9.97 31.90 37.17
N GLN A 47 -9.35 32.08 38.34
CA GLN A 47 -8.32 31.15 38.82
C GLN A 47 -8.86 29.74 39.06
N TYR A 48 -10.10 29.61 39.56
CA TYR A 48 -10.77 28.32 39.68
C TYR A 48 -10.99 27.63 38.32
N ILE A 49 -11.37 28.39 37.29
CA ILE A 49 -11.53 27.86 35.93
C ILE A 49 -10.17 27.39 35.37
N ASP A 50 -9.11 28.19 35.55
CA ASP A 50 -7.76 27.84 35.09
C ASP A 50 -7.24 26.56 35.78
N ASP A 51 -7.47 26.43 37.09
CA ASP A 51 -7.12 25.23 37.86
C ASP A 51 -7.90 23.99 37.37
N GLU A 52 -9.18 24.16 37.01
CA GLU A 52 -10.01 23.06 36.51
C GLU A 52 -9.63 22.67 35.06
N LEU A 53 -9.24 23.62 34.22
CA LEU A 53 -8.64 23.36 32.91
C LEU A 53 -7.33 22.55 33.05
N ALA A 54 -6.47 22.91 34.01
CA ALA A 54 -5.25 22.15 34.30
C ALA A 54 -5.56 20.71 34.78
N ARG A 55 -6.64 20.51 35.54
CA ARG A 55 -7.12 19.18 35.95
C ARG A 55 -7.62 18.35 34.77
N LEU A 56 -8.34 18.95 33.81
CA LEU A 56 -8.77 18.29 32.60
C LEU A 56 -7.60 17.73 31.79
N SER A 57 -6.52 18.51 31.64
CA SER A 57 -5.29 18.03 30.99
C SER A 57 -4.71 16.78 31.67
N ARG A 58 -4.78 16.70 33.01
CA ARG A 58 -4.33 15.52 33.76
C ARG A 58 -5.26 14.32 33.58
N TYR A 59 -6.57 14.53 33.42
CA TYR A 59 -7.51 13.45 33.11
C TYR A 59 -7.27 12.87 31.71
N GLU A 60 -6.94 13.71 30.73
CA GLU A 60 -6.56 13.27 29.39
C GLU A 60 -5.32 12.36 29.42
N GLU A 61 -4.29 12.75 30.19
CA GLU A 61 -3.11 11.91 30.37
C GLU A 61 -3.45 10.56 31.01
N ASN A 62 -4.33 10.55 32.02
CA ASN A 62 -4.80 9.33 32.66
C ASN A 62 -5.60 8.44 31.70
N ALA A 63 -6.45 9.03 30.85
CA ALA A 63 -7.19 8.31 29.81
C ALA A 63 -6.23 7.64 28.80
N HIS A 64 -5.21 8.38 28.34
CA HIS A 64 -4.16 7.80 27.50
C HIS A 64 -3.37 6.70 28.19
N ARG A 65 -3.14 6.81 29.51
CA ARG A 65 -2.47 5.77 30.29
C ARG A 65 -3.33 4.51 30.43
N ALA A 66 -4.64 4.67 30.66
CA ALA A 66 -5.60 3.57 30.70
C ALA A 66 -5.66 2.86 29.34
N GLN A 67 -5.76 3.62 28.24
CA GLN A 67 -5.77 3.09 26.88
C GLN A 67 -4.48 2.30 26.56
N ARG A 68 -3.30 2.83 26.91
CA ARG A 68 -2.02 2.12 26.75
C ARG A 68 -2.00 0.80 27.52
N THR A 69 -2.57 0.79 28.73
CA THR A 69 -2.63 -0.40 29.58
C THR A 69 -3.57 -1.46 29.01
N LEU A 70 -4.77 -1.08 28.55
CA LEU A 70 -5.71 -1.98 27.90
C LEU A 70 -5.16 -2.55 26.58
N LYS A 71 -4.50 -1.73 25.76
CA LYS A 71 -3.81 -2.21 24.54
C LYS A 71 -2.75 -3.27 24.87
N ARG A 72 -1.95 -3.08 25.93
CA ARG A 72 -0.97 -4.07 26.39
C ARG A 72 -1.64 -5.34 26.89
N ALA A 73 -2.73 -5.23 27.66
CA ALA A 73 -3.48 -6.38 28.15
C ALA A 73 -4.10 -7.19 27.00
N HIS A 74 -4.68 -6.51 26.00
CA HIS A 74 -5.19 -7.12 24.79
C HIS A 74 -4.09 -7.84 24.01
N GLN A 75 -2.94 -7.20 23.81
CA GLN A 75 -1.78 -7.85 23.18
C GLN A 75 -1.33 -9.10 23.93
N ARG A 76 -1.31 -9.06 25.27
CA ARG A 76 -1.01 -10.24 26.12
C ARG A 76 -2.03 -11.36 25.92
N ALA A 77 -3.31 -11.03 25.89
CA ALA A 77 -4.36 -11.99 25.62
C ALA A 77 -4.29 -12.56 24.19
N SER A 78 -3.89 -11.76 23.20
CA SER A 78 -3.70 -12.27 21.83
C SER A 78 -2.60 -13.31 21.74
N TYR A 79 -1.55 -13.28 22.57
CA TYR A 79 -0.56 -14.36 22.65
C TYR A 79 -1.15 -15.73 23.06
N LEU A 80 -2.40 -15.78 23.55
CA LEU A 80 -3.10 -17.03 23.82
C LEU A 80 -3.78 -17.61 22.57
N ALA A 81 -3.80 -16.89 21.44
CA ALA A 81 -4.31 -17.47 20.20
C ALA A 81 -3.38 -18.62 19.74
N PRO A 82 -3.92 -19.75 19.25
CA PRO A 82 -3.14 -20.94 18.89
C PRO A 82 -1.97 -20.65 17.94
N ILE A 83 -2.10 -19.63 17.09
CA ILE A 83 -1.04 -19.26 16.13
C ILE A 83 0.24 -18.75 16.82
N HIS A 84 0.15 -18.26 18.06
CA HIS A 84 1.30 -17.84 18.85
C HIS A 84 1.95 -18.99 19.63
N SER A 85 1.37 -20.19 19.68
CA SER A 85 2.06 -21.38 20.21
C SER A 85 2.88 -22.12 19.15
N LEU A 86 2.66 -21.80 17.86
CA LEU A 86 3.42 -22.39 16.76
C LEU A 86 4.91 -22.03 16.88
N PRO A 87 5.83 -22.97 16.63
CA PRO A 87 7.25 -22.66 16.46
C PRO A 87 7.50 -21.68 15.31
N SER A 88 8.63 -20.98 15.35
CA SER A 88 8.97 -19.98 14.33
C SER A 88 9.13 -20.60 12.94
N GLU A 89 9.59 -21.85 12.87
CA GLU A 89 9.75 -22.65 11.67
C GLU A 89 8.41 -22.88 10.97
N ILE A 90 7.36 -23.19 11.73
CA ILE A 90 6.01 -23.40 11.19
C ILE A 90 5.43 -22.08 10.68
N LEU A 91 5.64 -20.99 11.41
CA LEU A 91 5.25 -19.66 10.93
C LEU A 91 5.98 -19.28 9.64
N LEU A 92 7.26 -19.61 9.51
CA LEU A 92 8.03 -19.41 8.28
C LEU A 92 7.48 -20.24 7.12
N CYS A 93 7.09 -21.49 7.35
CA CYS A 93 6.43 -22.31 6.32
C CYS A 93 5.10 -21.67 5.87
N ILE A 94 4.31 -21.14 6.80
CA ILE A 94 3.07 -20.42 6.48
C ILE A 94 3.39 -19.17 5.66
N PHE A 95 4.39 -18.38 6.06
CA PHE A 95 4.80 -17.17 5.33
C PHE A 95 5.25 -17.51 3.92
N TYR A 96 6.06 -18.57 3.77
CA TYR A 96 6.51 -19.04 2.47
C TYR A 96 5.33 -19.39 1.56
N VAL A 97 4.35 -20.16 2.04
CA VAL A 97 3.16 -20.53 1.23
C VAL A 97 2.33 -19.29 0.86
N LEU A 98 2.17 -18.33 1.78
CA LEU A 98 1.42 -17.10 1.51
C LEU A 98 2.12 -16.21 0.46
N LEU A 99 3.45 -16.22 0.43
CA LEU A 99 4.26 -15.41 -0.49
C LEU A 99 4.60 -16.12 -1.80
N ALA A 100 4.58 -17.46 -1.83
CA ALA A 100 4.88 -18.28 -3.00
C ALA A 100 3.77 -18.32 -4.06
N GLY A 101 2.74 -17.48 -3.93
CA GLY A 101 1.69 -17.36 -4.94
C GLY A 101 2.28 -16.92 -6.30
N PRO A 102 1.82 -17.48 -7.43
CA PRO A 102 2.28 -17.05 -8.74
C PRO A 102 2.04 -15.55 -8.91
N CYS A 103 2.94 -14.86 -9.63
CA CYS A 103 2.83 -13.45 -10.03
C CYS A 103 1.52 -13.19 -10.78
N SER A 104 0.42 -13.06 -10.05
CA SER A 104 -0.94 -12.84 -10.52
C SER A 104 -1.15 -11.40 -10.99
N LEU A 105 -0.08 -10.60 -11.05
CA LEU A 105 -0.10 -9.23 -11.60
C LEU A 105 -0.17 -9.22 -13.13
N GLY A 106 0.04 -10.37 -13.80
CA GLY A 106 -0.11 -10.52 -15.26
C GLY A 106 -1.55 -10.80 -15.74
N GLN A 107 -2.52 -10.92 -14.83
CA GLN A 107 -3.92 -11.19 -15.15
C GLN A 107 -4.81 -10.05 -14.63
N LEU A 108 -4.43 -8.82 -14.99
CA LEU A 108 -5.23 -7.63 -14.72
C LEU A 108 -6.42 -7.59 -15.68
N ASN A 109 -7.52 -8.23 -15.30
CA ASN A 109 -8.82 -7.77 -15.75
C ASN A 109 -9.09 -6.43 -15.03
N TYR A 110 -9.43 -5.40 -15.80
CA TYR A 110 -9.59 -3.99 -15.41
C TYR A 110 -10.59 -3.73 -14.26
N GLU A 111 -11.24 -4.75 -13.71
CA GLU A 111 -12.32 -4.60 -12.71
C GLU A 111 -12.00 -5.20 -11.33
N THR A 112 -10.88 -5.92 -11.16
CA THR A 112 -10.54 -6.49 -9.85
C THR A 112 -9.40 -5.75 -9.16
N PRO A 113 -9.57 -5.31 -7.89
CA PRO A 113 -8.50 -4.74 -7.10
C PRO A 113 -7.32 -5.71 -7.05
N VAL A 114 -6.16 -5.22 -7.48
CA VAL A 114 -4.85 -5.87 -7.43
C VAL A 114 -4.77 -6.88 -6.28
N PRO A 115 -4.51 -8.19 -6.53
CA PRO A 115 -4.26 -9.13 -5.45
C PRO A 115 -3.05 -8.65 -4.66
N GLN A 116 -3.29 -8.07 -3.49
CA GLN A 116 -2.27 -7.51 -2.60
C GLN A 116 -1.38 -8.58 -1.96
N ASN A 117 -1.51 -9.84 -2.38
CA ASN A 117 -1.00 -11.01 -1.68
C ASN A 117 0.47 -11.36 -1.97
N GLN A 118 1.14 -10.71 -2.93
CA GLN A 118 2.57 -10.98 -3.22
C GLN A 118 3.54 -10.12 -2.39
N LYS A 119 3.16 -9.77 -1.15
CA LYS A 119 3.89 -8.79 -0.35
C LYS A 119 4.17 -9.36 1.05
N PRO A 120 5.42 -9.26 1.56
CA PRO A 120 5.70 -9.43 2.99
C PRO A 120 5.05 -8.34 3.87
N GLY A 121 4.57 -7.25 3.25
CA GLY A 121 3.92 -6.11 3.92
C GLY A 121 2.80 -6.53 4.88
N PRO A 122 1.75 -7.23 4.42
CA PRO A 122 0.72 -7.81 5.28
C PRO A 122 1.28 -8.61 6.46
N ILE A 123 2.26 -9.50 6.23
CA ILE A 123 2.84 -10.37 7.26
C ILE A 123 3.59 -9.55 8.33
N THR A 124 4.35 -8.53 7.93
CA THR A 124 5.10 -7.65 8.85
C THR A 124 4.21 -6.68 9.65
N GLN A 125 2.92 -6.58 9.30
CA GLN A 125 1.96 -5.69 9.96
C GLN A 125 1.07 -6.39 11.00
N VAL A 126 1.05 -7.73 11.05
CA VAL A 126 0.17 -8.48 11.96
C VAL A 126 0.53 -8.27 13.44
N CYS A 127 1.75 -8.60 13.84
CA CYS A 127 2.23 -8.40 15.22
C CYS A 127 3.76 -8.28 15.26
N SER A 128 4.32 -7.87 16.40
CA SER A 128 5.78 -7.74 16.58
C SER A 128 6.52 -9.05 16.33
N ARG A 129 5.96 -10.19 16.76
CA ARG A 129 6.57 -11.51 16.54
C ARG A 129 6.67 -11.85 15.05
N TRP A 130 5.58 -11.67 14.30
CA TRP A 130 5.55 -11.94 12.86
C TRP A 130 6.51 -11.03 12.11
N ARG A 131 6.54 -9.74 12.48
CA ARG A 131 7.51 -8.79 11.94
C ARG A 131 8.93 -9.28 12.17
N ASN A 132 9.30 -9.61 13.41
CA ASN A 132 10.65 -10.05 13.75
C ASN A 132 11.05 -11.28 12.94
N ILE A 133 10.19 -12.30 12.87
CA ILE A 133 10.44 -13.53 12.11
C ILE A 133 10.60 -13.22 10.61
N ALA A 134 9.71 -12.40 10.05
CA ALA A 134 9.75 -12.05 8.63
C ALA A 134 11.00 -11.22 8.28
N THR A 135 11.35 -10.21 9.08
CA THR A 135 12.53 -9.36 8.85
C THR A 135 13.85 -10.09 9.13
N SER A 136 13.85 -11.11 9.99
CA SER A 136 15.05 -11.92 10.25
C SER A 136 15.27 -13.04 9.24
N SER A 137 14.42 -13.14 8.22
CA SER A 137 14.41 -14.26 7.27
C SER A 137 14.59 -13.76 5.84
N PRO A 138 15.83 -13.57 5.38
CA PRO A 138 16.13 -12.94 4.09
C PRO A 138 15.49 -13.64 2.89
N PHE A 139 15.30 -14.96 2.95
CA PHE A 139 14.70 -15.75 1.88
C PHE A 139 13.25 -15.38 1.55
N LEU A 140 12.52 -14.72 2.47
CA LEU A 140 11.15 -14.24 2.21
C LEU A 140 11.12 -12.98 1.34
N TRP A 141 12.28 -12.37 1.10
CA TRP A 141 12.42 -11.09 0.40
C TRP A 141 13.15 -11.24 -0.94
N THR A 142 13.51 -12.47 -1.34
CA THR A 142 14.25 -12.73 -2.58
C THR A 142 13.39 -12.53 -3.82
N HIS A 143 12.07 -12.62 -3.72
CA HIS A 143 11.16 -12.29 -4.81
C HIS A 143 10.87 -10.77 -4.83
N VAL A 144 11.24 -10.12 -5.93
CA VAL A 144 11.15 -8.66 -6.09
C VAL A 144 10.33 -8.32 -7.33
N ASP A 145 9.11 -7.82 -7.11
CA ASP A 145 8.27 -7.25 -8.15
C ASP A 145 8.59 -5.77 -8.36
N ILE A 146 8.94 -5.41 -9.60
CA ILE A 146 9.41 -4.09 -10.00
C ILE A 146 8.46 -3.57 -11.08
N PRO A 147 7.51 -2.68 -10.76
CA PRO A 147 6.69 -2.08 -11.78
C PRO A 147 7.50 -1.11 -12.64
N LEU A 148 7.31 -1.16 -13.95
CA LEU A 148 7.56 -0.06 -14.87
C LEU A 148 6.48 0.99 -14.63
N THR A 149 6.68 1.78 -13.57
CA THR A 149 5.84 2.93 -13.26
C THR A 149 6.45 4.22 -13.76
N GLN A 150 5.59 5.18 -14.05
CA GLN A 150 6.01 6.57 -14.21
C GLN A 150 6.67 7.14 -12.94
N PRO A 151 7.43 8.24 -13.05
CA PRO A 151 8.08 8.92 -11.93
C PRO A 151 7.16 9.29 -10.75
N SER A 152 5.84 9.29 -10.96
CA SER A 152 4.80 9.62 -9.99
C SER A 152 4.52 8.54 -8.94
N ALA A 153 5.05 7.31 -9.08
CA ALA A 153 4.84 6.22 -8.12
C ALA A 153 6.12 5.77 -7.34
N PRO A 154 6.88 6.69 -6.71
CA PRO A 154 8.16 6.38 -6.04
C PRO A 154 8.02 5.35 -4.92
N ARG A 155 6.82 5.22 -4.34
CA ARG A 155 6.52 4.27 -3.26
C ARG A 155 6.73 2.81 -3.69
N LEU A 156 6.48 2.47 -4.96
CA LEU A 156 6.62 1.09 -5.44
C LEU A 156 8.10 0.73 -5.63
N LEU A 157 8.89 1.65 -6.19
CA LEU A 157 10.33 1.48 -6.31
C LEU A 157 11.02 1.43 -4.94
N SER A 158 10.61 2.27 -3.99
CA SER A 158 11.13 2.22 -2.61
C SER A 158 10.86 0.87 -1.95
N ARG A 159 9.76 0.18 -2.30
CA ARG A 159 9.46 -1.15 -1.79
C ARG A 159 10.34 -2.22 -2.43
N ALA A 160 10.58 -2.14 -3.74
CA ALA A 160 11.52 -3.04 -4.40
C ALA A 160 12.93 -2.91 -3.78
N LYS A 161 13.39 -1.67 -3.54
CA LYS A 161 14.65 -1.40 -2.82
C LYS A 161 14.67 -2.01 -1.41
N LEU A 162 13.57 -1.93 -0.67
CA LEU A 162 13.46 -2.55 0.64
C LEU A 162 13.59 -4.08 0.56
N HIS A 163 12.96 -4.73 -0.42
CA HIS A 163 13.10 -6.18 -0.61
C HIS A 163 14.55 -6.57 -0.88
N VAL A 164 15.19 -5.87 -1.82
CA VAL A 164 16.62 -6.05 -2.13
C VAL A 164 17.51 -5.87 -0.90
N GLN A 165 17.21 -4.90 -0.05
CA GLN A 165 17.98 -4.70 1.19
C GLN A 165 17.77 -5.86 2.18
N GLN A 166 16.54 -6.38 2.27
CA GLN A 166 16.18 -7.44 3.21
C GLN A 166 16.62 -8.84 2.75
N SER A 167 16.80 -9.06 1.44
CA SER A 167 17.32 -10.32 0.88
C SER A 167 18.80 -10.55 1.18
N ALA A 168 19.51 -9.53 1.67
CA ALA A 168 20.95 -9.56 1.95
C ALA A 168 21.75 -9.97 0.69
N ASN A 169 22.47 -11.09 0.73
CA ASN A 169 23.27 -11.61 -0.39
C ASN A 169 22.63 -12.84 -1.04
N LEU A 170 21.34 -13.11 -0.78
CA LEU A 170 20.67 -14.25 -1.38
C LEU A 170 20.34 -13.99 -2.86
N PRO A 171 20.36 -15.03 -3.70
CA PRO A 171 19.96 -14.92 -5.09
C PRO A 171 18.53 -14.39 -5.25
N LEU A 172 18.35 -13.38 -6.11
CA LEU A 172 17.11 -12.66 -6.31
C LEU A 172 16.28 -13.22 -7.47
N GLU A 173 14.96 -13.27 -7.28
CA GLU A 173 13.97 -13.57 -8.31
C GLU A 173 13.29 -12.26 -8.70
N LEU A 174 13.75 -11.67 -9.80
CA LEU A 174 13.30 -10.36 -10.27
C LEU A 174 12.16 -10.53 -11.26
N HIS A 175 11.09 -9.76 -11.07
CA HIS A 175 9.96 -9.69 -11.99
C HIS A 175 9.62 -8.24 -12.28
N VAL A 176 9.77 -7.84 -13.54
CA VAL A 176 9.53 -6.48 -14.01
C VAL A 176 8.28 -6.47 -14.87
N TYR A 177 7.34 -5.57 -14.58
CA TYR A 177 6.03 -5.57 -15.27
C TYR A 177 5.51 -4.17 -15.62
N SER A 178 4.78 -4.04 -16.73
CA SER A 178 4.14 -2.77 -17.12
C SER A 178 2.87 -2.51 -16.32
N ALA A 179 2.81 -1.38 -15.63
CA ALA A 179 1.65 -0.98 -14.83
C ALA A 179 0.63 -0.18 -15.67
N GLY A 180 -0.02 -0.82 -16.65
CA GLY A 180 -1.32 -0.44 -17.26
C GLY A 180 -1.58 0.98 -17.81
N ASP A 181 -0.71 1.96 -17.63
CA ASP A 181 -0.94 3.35 -18.04
C ASP A 181 -0.47 3.56 -19.47
N ASN A 182 -1.43 3.52 -20.40
CA ASN A 182 -1.23 3.65 -21.85
C ASN A 182 -0.73 5.03 -22.31
N ASN A 183 -0.43 5.95 -21.38
CA ASN A 183 -0.04 7.33 -21.67
C ASN A 183 1.25 7.69 -20.94
N SER A 184 2.41 7.45 -21.56
CA SER A 184 3.40 8.51 -21.88
C SER A 184 4.84 8.00 -21.99
N GLN A 185 5.62 8.83 -22.69
CA GLN A 185 7.05 8.76 -22.97
C GLN A 185 7.90 8.37 -21.75
N THR A 186 8.82 7.46 -22.02
CA THR A 186 9.50 6.57 -21.08
C THR A 186 10.53 7.27 -20.19
N GLY A 187 10.38 7.10 -18.87
CA GLY A 187 11.37 7.47 -17.85
C GLY A 187 11.75 6.29 -16.97
N TYR A 188 12.32 5.22 -17.55
CA TYR A 188 12.67 3.98 -16.83
C TYR A 188 14.01 4.02 -16.09
N THR A 189 14.71 5.15 -16.10
CA THR A 189 16.03 5.32 -15.49
C THR A 189 16.10 4.79 -14.05
N PRO A 190 15.13 5.06 -13.15
CA PRO A 190 15.21 4.58 -11.77
C PRO A 190 15.08 3.05 -11.64
N VAL A 191 14.35 2.42 -12.57
CA VAL A 191 14.22 0.96 -12.63
C VAL A 191 15.49 0.33 -13.20
N ILE A 192 16.03 0.91 -14.26
CA ILE A 192 17.29 0.47 -14.88
C ILE A 192 18.42 0.52 -13.84
N GLN A 193 18.60 1.65 -13.15
CA GLN A 193 19.61 1.80 -12.10
C GLN A 193 19.46 0.77 -10.97
N LEU A 194 18.22 0.47 -10.57
CA LEU A 194 17.97 -0.57 -9.57
C LEU A 194 18.43 -1.93 -10.09
N LEU A 195 18.04 -2.29 -11.32
CA LEU A 195 18.38 -3.57 -11.94
C LEU A 195 19.89 -3.74 -12.13
N GLU A 196 20.59 -2.70 -12.57
CA GLU A 196 22.07 -2.66 -12.64
C GLU A 196 22.70 -2.95 -11.29
N THR A 197 22.20 -2.32 -10.22
CA THR A 197 22.73 -2.49 -8.86
C THR A 197 22.58 -3.92 -8.34
N VAL A 198 21.56 -4.66 -8.81
CA VAL A 198 21.24 -6.00 -8.31
C VAL A 198 21.58 -7.13 -9.28
N ALA A 199 22.13 -6.82 -10.46
CA ALA A 199 22.42 -7.79 -11.52
C ALA A 199 23.32 -8.94 -11.02
N GLY A 200 24.36 -8.61 -10.24
CA GLY A 200 25.27 -9.61 -9.68
C GLY A 200 24.62 -10.61 -8.70
N GLN A 201 23.45 -10.27 -8.14
CA GLN A 201 22.68 -11.14 -7.23
C GLN A 201 21.49 -11.81 -7.92
N ALA A 202 21.20 -11.49 -9.19
CA ALA A 202 20.02 -11.98 -9.87
C ALA A 202 20.14 -13.46 -10.21
N ARG A 203 19.17 -14.26 -9.75
CA ARG A 203 18.97 -15.66 -10.12
C ARG A 203 18.10 -15.79 -11.35
N THR A 204 16.97 -15.09 -11.32
CA THR A 204 15.98 -15.11 -12.40
C THR A 204 15.54 -13.70 -12.73
N LEU A 205 15.30 -13.43 -14.01
CA LEU A 205 14.73 -12.18 -14.49
C LEU A 205 13.52 -12.48 -15.37
N ASN A 206 12.36 -11.97 -14.99
CA ASN A 206 11.11 -12.14 -15.72
C ASN A 206 10.59 -10.77 -16.16
N PHE A 207 10.25 -10.63 -17.44
CA PHE A 207 9.64 -9.43 -18.01
C PHE A 207 8.20 -9.72 -18.44
N THR A 208 7.25 -8.93 -17.95
CA THR A 208 5.84 -8.93 -18.38
C THR A 208 5.41 -7.52 -18.76
N LEU A 209 5.76 -7.14 -19.99
CA LEU A 209 5.69 -5.76 -20.44
C LEU A 209 4.53 -5.56 -21.42
N ASN A 210 3.99 -4.35 -21.49
CA ASN A 210 3.07 -4.00 -22.57
C ASN A 210 3.85 -3.89 -23.90
N TYR A 211 3.12 -3.86 -25.02
CA TYR A 211 3.74 -3.76 -26.35
C TYR A 211 4.70 -2.56 -26.50
N TYR A 212 4.34 -1.41 -25.94
CA TYR A 212 5.11 -0.16 -26.08
C TYR A 212 6.41 -0.18 -25.28
N ASP A 213 6.43 -0.86 -24.14
CA ASP A 213 7.59 -0.93 -23.26
C ASP A 213 8.53 -2.06 -23.67
N TYR A 214 7.99 -3.10 -24.32
CA TYR A 214 8.73 -4.33 -24.57
C TYR A 214 10.06 -4.07 -25.29
N ALA A 215 10.03 -3.63 -26.55
CA ALA A 215 11.27 -3.42 -27.31
C ALA A 215 12.22 -2.38 -26.69
N PRO A 216 11.80 -1.13 -26.39
CA PRO A 216 12.72 -0.10 -25.91
C PRO A 216 13.31 -0.43 -24.53
N PHE A 217 12.54 -1.05 -23.64
CA PHE A 217 13.06 -1.41 -22.33
C PHE A 217 14.07 -2.55 -22.39
N HIS A 218 13.79 -3.63 -23.14
CA HIS A 218 14.74 -4.73 -23.31
C HIS A 218 16.07 -4.26 -23.94
N LEU A 219 16.01 -3.40 -24.97
CA LEU A 219 17.20 -2.84 -25.60
C LEU A 219 18.03 -1.99 -24.63
N ALA A 220 17.37 -1.27 -23.72
CA ALA A 220 18.06 -0.45 -22.74
C ALA A 220 18.71 -1.29 -21.62
N ILE A 221 18.04 -2.34 -21.13
CA ILE A 221 18.47 -3.05 -19.92
C ILE A 221 19.28 -4.32 -20.19
N LEU A 222 18.93 -5.13 -21.19
CA LEU A 222 19.52 -6.46 -21.35
C LEU A 222 21.04 -6.44 -21.55
N PRO A 223 21.62 -5.56 -22.40
CA PRO A 223 23.06 -5.55 -22.61
C PRO A 223 23.84 -5.25 -21.34
N VAL A 224 23.38 -4.26 -20.56
CA VAL A 224 24.03 -3.82 -19.31
C VAL A 224 23.78 -4.83 -18.18
N PHE A 225 22.56 -5.33 -18.06
CA PHE A 225 22.21 -6.27 -17.00
C PHE A 225 22.97 -7.58 -17.16
N LEU A 226 23.04 -8.13 -18.38
CA LEU A 226 23.70 -9.41 -18.63
C LEU A 226 25.23 -9.30 -18.54
N SER A 227 25.83 -8.12 -18.76
CA SER A 227 27.27 -7.94 -18.52
C SER A 227 27.63 -7.96 -17.03
N ASP A 228 26.71 -7.54 -16.17
CA ASP A 228 26.94 -7.40 -14.73
C ASP A 228 26.42 -8.61 -13.93
N CYS A 229 25.83 -9.60 -14.61
CA CYS A 229 25.31 -10.82 -14.00
C CYS A 229 26.40 -11.80 -13.59
N SER A 230 26.22 -12.43 -12.43
CA SER A 230 27.03 -13.57 -12.01
C SER A 230 26.59 -14.83 -12.75
N ILE A 231 27.44 -15.37 -13.62
CA ILE A 231 27.17 -16.59 -14.42
C ILE A 231 26.81 -17.79 -13.53
N GLU A 232 27.35 -17.86 -12.31
CA GLU A 232 27.08 -18.95 -11.36
C GLU A 232 25.67 -18.89 -10.73
N ILE A 233 25.06 -17.70 -10.71
CA ILE A 233 23.81 -17.43 -10.00
C ILE A 233 22.65 -17.31 -10.99
N PHE A 234 22.88 -16.59 -12.09
CA PHE A 234 21.87 -16.29 -13.09
C PHE A 234 21.57 -17.52 -13.95
N ASN A 235 20.33 -18.01 -13.91
CA ASN A 235 19.96 -19.26 -14.59
C ASN A 235 18.71 -19.16 -15.48
N ARG A 236 17.97 -18.05 -15.41
CA ARG A 236 16.68 -17.95 -16.11
C ARG A 236 16.34 -16.51 -16.49
N LEU A 237 16.10 -16.33 -17.78
CA LEU A 237 15.48 -15.14 -18.36
C LEU A 237 14.13 -15.54 -18.99
N VAL A 238 13.04 -14.86 -18.61
CA VAL A 238 11.73 -15.03 -19.24
C VAL A 238 11.26 -13.67 -19.73
N THR A 239 10.73 -13.62 -20.96
CA THR A 239 10.17 -12.40 -21.53
C THR A 239 8.75 -12.70 -22.01
N SER A 240 7.83 -11.78 -21.78
CA SER A 240 6.42 -11.88 -22.19
C SER A 240 5.84 -10.50 -22.48
N SER A 241 4.91 -10.44 -23.43
CA SER A 241 4.20 -9.23 -23.84
C SER A 241 2.68 -9.41 -23.68
N TYR A 242 1.95 -8.37 -23.26
CA TYR A 242 0.48 -8.36 -23.21
C TYR A 242 -0.09 -7.00 -23.69
N PRO A 243 -1.26 -6.92 -24.36
CA PRO A 243 -2.18 -7.99 -24.77
C PRO A 243 -2.02 -8.26 -26.28
N CYS A 244 -1.16 -9.18 -26.72
CA CYS A 244 -1.31 -9.69 -28.08
C CYS A 244 -0.55 -11.00 -28.30
N SER A 245 -1.24 -11.90 -28.98
CA SER A 245 -0.87 -13.24 -29.44
C SER A 245 0.27 -13.27 -30.49
N CYS A 246 1.15 -12.29 -30.51
CA CYS A 246 2.29 -12.25 -31.42
C CYS A 246 3.58 -12.31 -30.62
N SER A 247 4.29 -13.43 -30.77
CA SER A 247 5.69 -13.54 -30.37
C SER A 247 6.50 -12.51 -31.17
N PRO A 248 7.19 -11.55 -30.53
CA PRO A 248 7.93 -10.49 -31.22
C PRO A 248 9.25 -11.00 -31.84
N TYR A 249 9.60 -12.28 -31.66
CA TYR A 249 10.84 -12.85 -32.19
C TYR A 249 10.79 -13.14 -33.71
N LEU A 250 9.72 -12.78 -34.44
CA LEU A 250 9.58 -13.01 -35.89
C LEU A 250 9.43 -11.75 -36.74
N LEU A 251 9.90 -10.58 -36.28
CA LEU A 251 10.15 -9.45 -37.18
C LEU A 251 11.62 -9.07 -37.14
N SER A 252 12.44 -9.92 -37.75
CA SER A 252 13.69 -9.47 -38.35
C SER A 252 13.36 -8.63 -39.58
N GLU A 253 14.04 -7.50 -39.69
CA GLU A 253 14.03 -6.56 -40.81
C GLU A 253 13.83 -7.20 -42.20
N LEU A 254 12.69 -6.89 -42.82
CA LEU A 254 12.46 -6.83 -44.28
C LEU A 254 11.37 -5.77 -44.40
N GLY A 255 11.65 -4.51 -44.72
CA GLY A 255 12.16 -4.06 -46.01
C GLY A 255 11.07 -3.18 -46.63
N ASP A 256 11.42 -1.94 -46.95
CA ASP A 256 10.70 -0.91 -47.73
C ASP A 256 9.19 -1.06 -47.97
N PHE A 257 8.45 -0.07 -47.48
CA PHE A 257 7.22 0.37 -48.14
C PHE A 257 7.34 1.88 -48.41
N ASP A 258 8.03 2.20 -49.50
CA ASP A 258 7.69 3.35 -50.32
C ASP A 258 6.73 2.88 -51.42
N GLU A 259 5.51 3.39 -51.41
CA GLU A 259 4.82 3.74 -52.65
C GLU A 259 3.79 4.85 -52.36
N ASP A 260 4.18 6.05 -52.78
CA ASP A 260 3.34 7.22 -52.96
C ASP A 260 2.22 6.95 -53.99
N GLN A 261 1.01 7.47 -53.76
CA GLN A 261 0.47 8.59 -54.56
C GLN A 261 -0.97 8.98 -54.19
N GLU A 262 -1.11 10.28 -53.88
CA GLU A 262 -2.10 11.24 -54.42
C GLU A 262 -3.57 10.76 -54.60
N SER A 263 -4.59 11.38 -54.01
CA SER A 263 -4.92 12.80 -54.20
C SER A 263 -6.25 13.17 -53.51
N SER A 264 -6.39 14.47 -53.22
CA SER A 264 -7.62 15.26 -53.04
C SER A 264 -7.98 15.74 -51.62
N SER A 265 -7.28 16.80 -51.20
CA SER A 265 -7.85 18.15 -51.00
C SER A 265 -9.21 18.31 -50.29
N ASN A 266 -9.13 18.65 -49.00
CA ASN A 266 -9.85 19.70 -48.25
C ASN A 266 -11.16 20.31 -48.80
N GLY A 267 -12.19 20.38 -47.93
CA GLY A 267 -13.04 21.57 -47.84
C GLY A 267 -14.48 21.42 -47.33
N ALA A 268 -14.67 21.70 -46.03
CA ALA A 268 -15.90 22.22 -45.37
C ALA A 268 -17.13 21.29 -45.23
N SER A 269 -18.02 21.40 -44.24
CA SER A 269 -18.04 21.92 -42.86
C SER A 269 -19.46 21.60 -42.33
N GLN A 270 -19.57 21.19 -41.06
CA GLN A 270 -20.74 21.36 -40.16
C GLN A 270 -22.10 20.66 -40.46
N VAL A 271 -22.65 20.02 -39.42
CA VAL A 271 -23.93 20.35 -38.71
C VAL A 271 -24.63 19.09 -38.12
N GLU A 272 -24.82 19.12 -36.80
CA GLU A 272 -25.90 18.54 -35.95
C GLU A 272 -26.00 17.02 -35.65
N LYS A 273 -25.77 16.65 -34.38
CA LYS A 273 -26.74 16.43 -33.27
C LYS A 273 -27.65 15.21 -33.47
N TYR A 274 -27.52 14.21 -32.59
CA TYR A 274 -28.66 13.66 -31.84
C TYR A 274 -28.15 13.10 -30.49
N SER A 275 -28.34 13.89 -29.45
CA SER A 275 -28.49 13.42 -28.08
C SER A 275 -29.97 13.33 -27.76
N SER A 276 -30.42 12.23 -27.15
CA SER A 276 -31.61 12.22 -26.30
C SER A 276 -31.53 11.03 -25.35
N GLY A 277 -31.39 11.36 -24.06
CA GLY A 277 -31.29 10.43 -22.96
C GLY A 277 -32.65 9.95 -22.44
N LEU A 278 -32.59 8.83 -21.73
CA LEU A 278 -33.62 8.24 -20.89
C LEU A 278 -33.60 8.88 -19.49
N SER A 279 -34.77 9.25 -18.97
CA SER A 279 -35.20 9.31 -17.55
C SER A 279 -36.53 10.08 -17.51
N ALA A 280 -37.59 9.76 -16.76
CA ALA A 280 -37.90 8.71 -15.81
C ALA A 280 -39.43 8.76 -15.47
N LEU A 281 -39.95 7.67 -14.88
CA LEU A 281 -41.01 7.58 -13.86
C LEU A 281 -42.50 7.92 -14.17
N ASP A 282 -43.32 6.87 -14.06
CA ASP A 282 -44.69 6.67 -13.50
C ASP A 282 -45.31 7.80 -12.62
N PRO A 283 -46.64 7.82 -12.28
CA PRO A 283 -47.59 6.68 -12.18
C PRO A 283 -49.05 6.91 -12.66
N LYS A 284 -49.82 5.82 -12.52
CA LYS A 284 -51.24 5.53 -12.75
C LYS A 284 -52.28 6.61 -12.36
N GLY A 285 -53.33 6.68 -13.18
CA GLY A 285 -54.71 7.04 -12.85
C GLY A 285 -55.65 6.12 -13.61
#